data_AF-A0A9W6YLW8-F1
#
_entry.id   AF-A0A9W6YLW8-F1
#
_cell.length_a   1.000
_cell.length_b   1.000
_cell.length_c   1.000
_cell.angle_alpha   90.00
_cell.angle_beta   90.00
_cell.angle_gamma   90.00
#
_symmetry.space_group_name_H-M   'P 1'
#
loop_
_entity.id
_entity.type
_entity.pdbx_description
1 polymer ?
#
loop_
_entity_poly.entity_id
_entity_poly.type
_entity_poly.pdbx_seq_one_letter_code
_entity_poly.pdbx_strand_id
1 'polypeptide(L)'
;MKSAELKYPTQQQGLLAIVNALATFRIYCLDRPLMVETDHKSLEGIFQQKMANRRLARWYDILAKYQPVFAYLPGAKNGIADALSRRPDLKPETKDFHDLPVPSFNETCYQLRVTEIKPNDDLIKAIIAGCAKDKVIRDI
;
A
#
# COMPACT_ATOMS: atom_id res chain seq x y z
N MET A 1 -0.95 -12.25 5.89
CA MET A 1 -2.17 -13.03 5.53
C MET A 1 -1.85 -14.50 5.62
N LYS A 2 -2.76 -15.30 6.17
CA LYS A 2 -2.61 -16.77 6.24
C LYS A 2 -2.73 -17.40 4.86
N SER A 3 -2.18 -18.61 4.66
CA SER A 3 -2.22 -19.31 3.36
C SER A 3 -3.63 -19.50 2.79
N ALA A 4 -4.66 -19.61 3.64
CA ALA A 4 -6.05 -19.68 3.22
C ALA A 4 -6.60 -18.32 2.73
N GLU A 5 -6.14 -17.21 3.31
CA GLU A 5 -6.56 -15.84 2.97
C GLU A 5 -5.94 -15.37 1.65
N LEU A 6 -4.76 -15.90 1.30
CA LEU A 6 -4.12 -15.68 0.00
C LEU A 6 -4.93 -16.25 -1.18
N LYS A 7 -5.90 -17.14 -0.91
CA LYS A 7 -6.79 -17.71 -1.94
C LYS A 7 -8.10 -16.92 -2.10
N TYR A 8 -8.30 -15.85 -1.34
CA TYR A 8 -9.51 -15.04 -1.45
C TYR A 8 -9.51 -14.23 -2.76
N PRO A 9 -10.70 -13.86 -3.27
CA PRO A 9 -10.80 -12.91 -4.37
C PRO A 9 -10.09 -11.60 -4.03
N THR A 10 -9.46 -10.96 -5.02
CA THR A 10 -8.66 -9.72 -4.84
C THR A 10 -9.39 -8.64 -4.06
N GLN A 11 -10.69 -8.43 -4.33
CA GLN A 11 -11.52 -7.49 -3.57
C GLN A 11 -11.58 -7.82 -2.07
N GLN A 12 -11.74 -9.09 -1.72
CA GLN A 12 -11.78 -9.54 -0.32
C GLN A 12 -10.41 -9.46 0.34
N GLN A 13 -9.33 -9.66 -0.43
CA GLN A 13 -7.97 -9.48 0.07
C GLN A 13 -7.69 -8.03 0.41
N GLY A 14 -8.04 -7.09 -0.48
CA GLY A 14 -7.95 -5.66 -0.22
C GLY A 14 -8.76 -5.25 1.01
N LEU A 15 -10.01 -5.71 1.12
CA LEU A 15 -10.83 -5.44 2.29
C LEU A 15 -10.23 -6.01 3.58
N LEU A 16 -9.73 -7.24 3.56
CA LEU A 16 -9.08 -7.85 4.72
C LEU A 16 -7.81 -7.09 5.14
N ALA A 17 -7.02 -6.62 4.18
CA ALA A 17 -5.85 -5.79 4.47
C ALA A 17 -6.25 -4.50 5.21
N ILE A 18 -7.33 -3.85 4.78
CA ILE A 18 -7.87 -2.65 5.44
C ILE A 18 -8.35 -2.98 6.85
N VAL A 19 -9.16 -4.03 7.02
CA VAL A 19 -9.65 -4.46 8.34
C VAL A 19 -8.50 -4.71 9.32
N ASN A 20 -7.44 -5.37 8.86
CA ASN A 20 -6.26 -5.64 9.67
C ASN A 20 -5.50 -4.35 10.01
N ALA A 21 -5.32 -3.44 9.05
CA ALA A 21 -4.68 -2.16 9.28
C ALA A 21 -5.43 -1.34 10.34
N LEU A 22 -6.76 -1.28 10.28
CA LEU A 22 -7.58 -0.57 11.27
C LEU A 22 -7.50 -1.19 12.66
N ALA A 23 -7.41 -2.52 12.74
CA ALA A 23 -7.18 -3.20 14.02
C ALA A 23 -5.79 -2.86 14.60
N THR A 24 -4.75 -2.86 13.78
CA THR A 24 -3.38 -2.51 14.21
C THR A 24 -3.27 -1.06 14.65
N PHE A 25 -3.86 -0.13 13.90
CA PHE A 25 -3.82 1.31 14.17
C PHE A 25 -5.01 1.79 15.00
N ARG A 26 -5.67 0.89 15.75
CA ARG A 26 -6.92 1.16 16.50
C ARG A 26 -6.84 2.42 17.36
N ILE A 27 -5.71 2.66 18.02
CA ILE A 27 -5.48 3.83 18.89
C ILE A 27 -5.59 5.15 18.12
N TYR A 28 -5.23 5.16 16.84
CA TYR A 28 -5.28 6.36 15.99
C TYR A 28 -6.61 6.50 15.24
N CYS A 29 -7.32 5.38 15.01
CA CYS A 29 -8.48 5.33 14.13
C CYS A 29 -9.84 5.41 14.84
N LEU A 30 -9.92 5.26 16.17
CA LEU A 30 -11.21 5.22 16.88
C LEU A 30 -11.86 6.59 17.07
N ASP A 31 -11.08 7.62 17.40
CA ASP A 31 -11.63 8.91 17.87
C ASP A 31 -11.75 9.97 16.76
N ARG A 32 -11.45 9.62 15.51
CA ARG A 32 -11.50 10.55 14.37
C ARG A 32 -12.13 9.95 13.12
N PRO A 33 -12.84 10.77 12.32
CA PRO A 33 -13.30 10.34 11.01
C PRO A 33 -12.11 9.93 10.15
N LEU A 34 -12.19 8.72 9.63
CA LEU A 34 -11.15 8.06 8.88
C LEU A 34 -11.54 8.01 7.40
N MET A 35 -10.62 8.41 6.54
CA MET A 35 -10.71 8.19 5.10
C MET A 35 -9.76 7.07 4.70
N VAL A 36 -10.28 6.05 4.04
CA VAL A 36 -9.49 4.93 3.51
C VAL A 36 -9.43 5.09 2.00
N GLU A 37 -8.24 5.45 1.51
CA GLU A 37 -7.95 5.48 0.09
C GLU A 37 -7.54 4.08 -0.41
N THR A 38 -8.15 3.63 -1.49
CA THR A 38 -7.88 2.32 -2.08
C THR A 38 -7.90 2.38 -3.60
N ASP A 39 -7.03 1.61 -4.22
CA ASP A 39 -7.00 1.40 -5.66
C ASP A 39 -8.10 0.44 -6.17
N HIS A 40 -8.94 -0.06 -5.27
CA HIS A 40 -10.02 -0.97 -5.61
C HIS A 40 -11.38 -0.26 -5.59
N LYS A 41 -11.81 0.27 -6.75
CA LYS A 41 -13.04 1.07 -6.89
C LYS A 41 -14.30 0.40 -6.32
N SER A 42 -14.41 -0.93 -6.38
CA SER A 42 -15.59 -1.63 -5.83
C SER A 42 -15.71 -1.55 -4.29
N LEU A 43 -14.68 -1.07 -3.59
CA LEU A 43 -14.73 -0.85 -2.14
C LEU A 43 -15.38 0.49 -1.76
N GLU A 44 -15.51 1.46 -2.66
CA GLU A 44 -16.29 2.69 -2.39
C GLU A 44 -17.75 2.36 -2.03
N GLY A 45 -18.33 1.38 -2.73
CA GLY A 45 -19.70 0.92 -2.51
C GLY A 45 -19.84 -0.25 -1.55
N ILE A 46 -18.82 -0.56 -0.74
CA ILE A 46 -18.80 -1.79 0.09
C ILE A 46 -20.04 -1.87 1.00
N PHE A 47 -20.43 -0.76 1.65
CA PHE A 47 -21.61 -0.73 2.53
C PHE A 47 -22.95 -0.86 1.83
N GLN A 48 -23.01 -0.67 0.51
CA GLN A 48 -24.23 -0.78 -0.29
C GLN A 48 -24.41 -2.18 -0.89
N GLN A 49 -23.38 -3.04 -0.85
CA GLN A 49 -23.40 -4.37 -1.43
C GLN A 49 -24.24 -5.35 -0.59
N LYS A 50 -25.11 -6.12 -1.27
CA LYS A 50 -25.93 -7.14 -0.61
C LYS A 50 -25.06 -8.29 -0.11
N MET A 51 -25.10 -8.55 1.20
CA MET A 51 -24.20 -9.49 1.84
C MET A 51 -24.79 -10.90 1.90
N ALA A 52 -24.14 -11.86 1.25
CA ALA A 52 -24.48 -13.29 1.37
C ALA A 52 -23.45 -14.10 2.20
N ASN A 53 -22.28 -13.53 2.49
CA ASN A 53 -21.15 -14.26 3.06
C ASN A 53 -20.91 -13.91 4.54
N ARG A 54 -20.95 -14.91 5.43
CA ARG A 54 -20.67 -14.77 6.88
C ARG A 54 -19.29 -14.18 7.19
N ARG A 55 -18.29 -14.39 6.33
CA ARG A 55 -16.96 -13.79 6.51
C ARG A 55 -17.00 -12.28 6.35
N LEU A 56 -17.66 -11.81 5.29
CA LEU A 56 -17.80 -10.38 5.04
C LEU A 56 -18.59 -9.72 6.17
N ALA A 57 -19.66 -10.34 6.67
CA ALA A 57 -20.44 -9.81 7.78
C ALA A 57 -19.57 -9.48 9.00
N ARG A 58 -18.70 -10.41 9.41
CA ARG A 58 -17.75 -10.18 10.52
C ARG A 58 -16.79 -9.02 10.28
N TRP A 59 -16.38 -8.80 9.04
CA TRP A 59 -15.51 -7.67 8.70
C TRP A 59 -16.27 -6.35 8.73
N TYR A 60 -17.53 -6.34 8.35
CA TYR A 60 -18.38 -5.14 8.44
C TYR A 60 -18.62 -4.75 9.89
N ASP A 61 -18.82 -5.71 10.79
CA ASP A 61 -18.94 -5.43 12.24
C ASP A 61 -17.69 -4.74 12.79
N ILE A 62 -16.51 -5.07 12.24
CA ILE A 62 -15.25 -4.40 12.61
C ILE A 62 -15.21 -3.00 12.01
N LEU A 63 -15.53 -2.85 10.72
CA LEU A 63 -15.52 -1.56 10.02
C LEU A 63 -16.53 -0.58 10.62
N ALA A 64 -17.69 -1.07 11.08
CA ALA A 64 -18.71 -0.26 11.73
C ALA A 64 -18.21 0.46 12.99
N LYS A 65 -17.19 -0.09 13.67
CA LYS A 65 -16.56 0.55 14.84
C LYS A 65 -15.72 1.77 14.50
N TYR A 66 -15.15 1.79 13.29
CA TYR A 66 -14.27 2.86 12.81
C TYR A 66 -14.98 3.84 11.88
N GLN A 67 -16.13 3.44 11.33
CA GLN A 67 -16.93 4.22 10.38
C GLN A 67 -16.09 4.84 9.24
N PRO A 68 -15.27 4.04 8.52
CA PRO A 68 -14.42 4.56 7.47
C PRO A 68 -15.21 5.07 6.27
N VAL A 69 -14.76 6.17 5.70
CA VAL A 69 -15.19 6.63 4.36
C VAL A 69 -14.21 6.07 3.34
N PHE A 70 -14.71 5.27 2.40
CA PHE A 70 -13.89 4.72 1.33
C PHE A 70 -13.84 5.68 0.14
N ALA A 71 -12.63 5.90 -0.39
CA ALA A 71 -12.41 6.69 -1.59
C ALA A 71 -11.46 5.97 -2.55
N TYR A 72 -11.80 6.01 -3.83
CA TYR A 72 -10.96 5.44 -4.87
C TYR A 72 -9.76 6.34 -5.17
N LEU A 73 -8.56 5.78 -5.08
CA LEU A 73 -7.32 6.40 -5.52
C LEU A 73 -6.71 5.56 -6.65
N PRO A 74 -6.51 6.10 -7.87
CA PRO A 74 -5.91 5.34 -8.96
C PRO A 74 -4.57 4.72 -8.55
N GLY A 75 -4.32 3.47 -8.92
CA GLY A 75 -3.11 2.73 -8.54
C GLY A 75 -1.80 3.46 -8.86
N ALA A 76 -1.77 4.24 -9.94
CA ALA A 76 -0.63 5.10 -10.29
C ALA A 76 -0.28 6.15 -9.21
N LYS A 77 -1.27 6.62 -8.45
CA LYS A 77 -1.09 7.53 -7.31
C LYS A 77 -0.92 6.79 -5.98
N ASN A 78 -1.28 5.51 -5.92
CA ASN A 78 -1.19 4.66 -4.73
C ASN A 78 0.17 3.93 -4.60
N GLY A 79 1.24 4.51 -5.14
CA GLY A 79 2.54 3.84 -5.24
C GLY A 79 3.17 3.46 -3.89
N ILE A 80 2.89 4.23 -2.83
CA ILE A 80 3.43 3.96 -1.48
C ILE A 80 2.81 2.69 -0.90
N ALA A 81 1.46 2.61 -0.88
CA ALA A 81 0.78 1.44 -0.33
C ALA A 81 1.08 0.18 -1.16
N ASP A 82 1.15 0.34 -2.48
CA ASP A 82 1.51 -0.72 -3.40
C ASP A 82 2.94 -1.24 -3.16
N ALA A 83 3.93 -0.35 -3.02
CA ALA A 83 5.30 -0.72 -2.69
C ALA A 83 5.40 -1.46 -1.35
N LEU A 84 4.70 -0.97 -0.31
CA LEU A 84 4.64 -1.63 0.99
C LEU A 84 3.99 -3.02 0.92
N SER A 85 2.94 -3.19 0.11
CA SER A 85 2.24 -4.47 -0.02
C SER A 85 3.07 -5.55 -0.74
N ARG A 86 3.98 -5.13 -1.63
CA ARG A 86 4.82 -6.03 -2.44
C ARG A 86 6.21 -6.29 -1.85
N ARG A 87 6.53 -5.71 -0.69
CA ARG A 87 7.83 -5.84 -0.05
C ARG A 87 8.16 -7.31 0.24
N PRO A 88 9.25 -7.87 -0.35
CA PRO A 88 9.58 -9.28 -0.20
C PRO A 88 10.02 -9.65 1.22
N ASP A 89 10.54 -8.69 1.97
CA ASP A 89 10.96 -8.81 3.36
C ASP A 89 9.79 -8.90 4.36
N LEU A 90 8.60 -8.49 3.93
CA LEU A 90 7.35 -8.58 4.72
C LEU A 90 6.52 -9.81 4.35
N LYS A 91 7.05 -10.72 3.51
CA LYS A 91 6.36 -11.97 3.17
C LYS A 91 6.24 -12.85 4.43
N PRO A 92 5.10 -13.54 4.63
CA PRO A 92 4.76 -14.25 5.86
C PRO A 92 5.51 -15.58 6.01
N GLU A 93 6.79 -15.63 5.66
CA GLU A 93 7.69 -16.69 6.09
C GLU A 93 8.06 -16.40 7.55
N THR A 94 7.13 -16.74 8.45
CA THR A 94 7.36 -16.99 9.90
C THR A 94 8.06 -15.88 10.67
N LYS A 95 7.55 -14.65 10.63
CA LYS A 95 7.90 -13.63 11.62
C LYS A 95 6.64 -12.95 12.11
N ASP A 96 6.30 -13.13 13.38
CA ASP A 96 5.30 -12.30 14.02
C ASP A 96 5.80 -10.84 13.99
N PHE A 97 4.90 -9.87 14.11
CA PHE A 97 5.29 -8.45 14.09
C PHE A 97 6.38 -8.10 15.13
N HIS A 98 6.49 -8.91 16.19
CA HIS A 98 7.51 -8.83 17.23
C HIS A 98 8.89 -9.34 16.80
N ASP A 99 8.96 -10.19 15.78
CA ASP A 99 10.20 -10.78 15.26
C ASP A 99 10.80 -9.99 14.09
N LEU A 100 10.08 -8.98 13.61
CA LEU A 100 10.63 -8.00 12.70
C LEU A 100 11.52 -7.07 13.54
N PRO A 101 12.84 -7.00 13.29
CA PRO A 101 13.66 -5.96 13.89
C PRO A 101 13.08 -4.64 13.39
N VAL A 102 12.38 -3.91 14.27
CA VAL A 102 11.98 -2.53 14.00
C VAL A 102 13.29 -1.77 14.00
N PRO A 103 13.84 -1.38 12.84
CA PRO A 103 15.05 -0.59 12.83
C PRO A 103 14.68 0.70 13.55
N SER A 104 15.54 1.18 14.44
CA SER A 104 15.25 2.43 15.16
C SER A 104 14.90 3.53 14.15
N PHE A 105 14.20 4.59 14.56
CA PHE A 105 13.86 5.69 13.66
C PHE A 105 15.08 6.21 12.84
N ASN A 106 16.29 6.11 13.41
CA ASN A 106 17.53 6.47 12.74
C ASN A 106 17.99 5.47 11.66
N GLU A 107 17.52 4.23 11.68
CA GLU A 107 17.84 3.16 10.73
C GLU A 107 16.79 3.01 9.61
N THR A 108 15.60 3.59 9.78
CA THR A 108 14.53 3.63 8.75
C THR A 108 14.52 4.92 7.93
N CYS A 109 15.30 5.93 8.32
CA CYS A 109 15.63 7.01 7.41
C CYS A 109 16.42 6.41 6.24
N TYR A 110 15.76 6.20 5.10
CA TYR A 110 16.43 6.26 3.81
C TYR A 110 16.97 7.68 3.67
N GLN A 111 18.13 7.93 4.29
CA GLN A 111 18.93 9.09 3.98
C GLN A 111 19.25 8.89 2.50
N LEU A 112 18.64 9.72 1.63
CA LEU A 112 19.03 9.81 0.24
C LEU A 112 20.49 10.26 0.26
N ARG A 113 21.40 9.29 0.38
CA ARG A 113 22.82 9.52 0.32
C ARG A 113 23.07 9.76 -1.15
N VAL A 114 23.00 11.03 -1.54
CA VAL A 114 23.52 11.48 -2.82
C VAL A 114 25.02 11.20 -2.74
N THR A 115 25.42 9.99 -3.11
CA THR A 115 26.81 9.71 -3.43
C THR A 115 27.14 10.60 -4.61
N GLU A 116 28.15 11.45 -4.45
CA GLU A 116 28.68 12.27 -5.53
C GLU A 116 29.00 11.34 -6.71
N ILE A 117 28.11 11.29 -7.71
CA ILE A 117 28.34 10.49 -8.90
C ILE A 117 29.35 11.28 -9.71
N LYS A 118 30.61 10.85 -9.71
CA LYS A 118 31.58 11.37 -10.66
C LYS A 118 31.07 11.04 -12.06
N PRO A 119 30.86 12.04 -12.94
CA PRO A 119 30.35 11.78 -14.27
C PRO A 119 31.33 10.85 -15.01
N ASN A 120 30.85 9.66 -15.34
CA ASN A 120 31.51 8.76 -16.27
C ASN A 120 30.95 9.05 -17.67
N ASP A 121 31.80 9.11 -18.69
CA ASP A 121 31.43 9.42 -20.07
C ASP A 121 30.34 8.48 -20.61
N ASP A 122 30.33 7.23 -20.17
CA ASP A 122 29.31 6.25 -20.55
C ASP A 122 27.94 6.56 -19.93
N LEU A 123 27.93 7.08 -18.69
CA LEU A 123 26.71 7.50 -18.02
C LEU A 123 26.13 8.75 -18.69
N ILE A 124 26.99 9.70 -19.05
CA ILE A 124 26.58 10.92 -19.79
C ILE A 124 25.99 10.52 -21.15
N LYS A 125 26.64 9.63 -21.91
CA LYS A 125 26.13 9.14 -23.19
C LYS A 125 24.78 8.43 -23.06
N ALA A 126 24.61 7.61 -22.02
CA ALA A 126 23.36 6.92 -21.74
C ALA A 126 22.21 7.89 -21.41
N ILE A 127 22.50 8.94 -20.63
CA ILE A 127 21.51 9.99 -20.28
C ILE A 127 21.11 10.76 -21.54
N ILE A 128 22.07 11.21 -22.36
CA ILE A 128 21.79 11.95 -23.61
C ILE A 128 20.98 11.08 -24.58
N ALA A 129 21.33 9.81 -24.74
CA ALA A 129 20.60 8.88 -25.60
C ALA A 129 19.18 8.58 -25.08
N GLY A 130 18.98 8.58 -23.76
CA GLY A 130 17.67 8.47 -23.12
C GLY A 130 16.81 9.71 -23.35
N CYS A 131 17.34 10.90 -23.08
CA CYS A 131 16.64 12.17 -23.31
C CYS A 131 16.28 12.39 -24.78
N ALA A 132 17.10 11.93 -25.73
CA ALA A 132 16.80 12.00 -27.16
C ALA A 132 15.63 11.08 -27.60
N LYS A 133 15.33 10.03 -26.81
CA LYS A 133 14.21 9.11 -27.05
C LYS A 133 12.91 9.56 -26.37
N ASP A 134 13.00 10.46 -25.40
CA ASP A 134 11.84 11.03 -24.73
C ASP A 134 11.14 12.05 -25.64
N LYS A 135 9.99 11.66 -26.19
CA LYS A 135 9.16 12.49 -27.09
C LYS A 135 8.58 13.74 -26.42
N VAL A 136 8.71 13.89 -25.09
CA VAL A 136 8.10 14.97 -24.31
C VAL A 136 8.89 16.29 -24.40
N ILE A 137 10.15 16.28 -24.83
CA ILE A 137 10.98 17.51 -24.92
C ILE A 137 10.94 18.14 -26.34
N ARG A 138 10.30 17.51 -27.33
CA ARG A 138 10.27 18.03 -28.72
C ARG A 138 9.16 19.06 -29.00
N ASP A 139 8.23 19.28 -28.07
CA ASP A 139 7.09 20.19 -28.25
C ASP A 139 7.06 21.35 -27.24
N ILE A 140 8.24 21.93 -26.91
CA ILE A 140 8.36 23.27 -26.32
C ILE A 140 9.32 24.10 -27.18
#